data_AF-A0A434G3H9-F1
#
_entry.id   AF-A0A434G3H9-F1
#
_cell.length_a   1.000
_cell.length_b   1.000
_cell.length_c   1.000
_cell.angle_alpha   90.00
_cell.angle_beta   90.00
_cell.angle_gamma   90.00
#
_symmetry.space_group_name_H-M   'P 1'
#
loop_
_entity.id
_entity.type
_entity.pdbx_description
1 polymer ?
#
loop_
_entity_poly.entity_id
_entity_poly.type
_entity_poly.pdbx_seq_one_letter_code
_entity_poly.pdbx_strand_id
1 'polypeptide(L)'
;MRRFLPQTLPVWVLLIVIAGLMISQVATLYIVARDRAAANGIVDLYRLNDRAYSLVQLMHDATPEERKATASGLFNSTYALTVSDTPAVTSSIAGDDQLAELEDILVGRLSKFGITDARVRRDPATQESDVPDGQAVNKDVGQVERDLLVLGADFAQSDKLTASLRFSDGQWLNFPEPITP
;
A
#
# COMPACT_ATOMS: atom_id res chain seq x y z
N MET A 1 28.67 34.14 -31.32
CA MET A 1 28.91 33.94 -29.87
C MET A 1 27.66 34.38 -29.11
N ARG A 2 26.85 33.43 -28.63
CA ARG A 2 25.58 33.71 -27.94
C ARG A 2 25.85 34.14 -26.50
N ARG A 3 25.51 35.39 -26.17
CA ARG A 3 25.51 35.90 -24.79
C ARG A 3 24.24 35.38 -24.10
N PHE A 4 24.39 34.36 -23.26
CA PHE A 4 23.30 33.77 -22.48
C PHE A 4 22.98 34.53 -21.19
N LEU A 5 23.74 35.58 -20.88
CA LEU A 5 23.58 36.36 -19.65
C LEU A 5 23.08 37.77 -19.98
N PRO A 6 22.07 38.27 -19.25
CA PRO A 6 21.54 39.60 -19.49
C PRO A 6 22.55 40.69 -19.11
N GLN A 7 22.56 41.77 -19.89
CA GLN A 7 23.52 42.86 -19.74
C GLN A 7 22.98 44.05 -18.96
N THR A 8 21.69 44.05 -18.64
CA THR A 8 21.01 45.17 -17.99
C THR A 8 20.57 44.80 -16.58
N LEU A 9 20.76 45.73 -15.65
CA LEU A 9 20.40 45.60 -14.23
C LEU A 9 18.93 45.18 -14.02
N PRO A 10 17.94 45.73 -14.77
CA PRO A 10 16.54 45.31 -14.62
C PRO A 10 16.29 43.84 -14.95
N VAL A 11 17.00 43.27 -15.92
CA VAL A 11 16.80 41.86 -16.30
C VAL A 11 17.42 40.93 -15.26
N TRP A 12 18.52 41.32 -14.61
CA TRP A 12 19.06 40.60 -13.46
C TRP A 12 18.09 40.59 -12.28
N VAL A 13 17.48 41.73 -11.97
CA VAL A 13 16.44 41.82 -10.92
C VAL A 13 15.26 40.90 -11.27
N LEU A 14 14.80 40.92 -12.51
CA LEU A 14 13.72 40.05 -12.97
C LEU A 14 14.07 38.56 -12.82
N LEU A 15 15.29 38.15 -13.22
CA LEU A 15 15.74 36.76 -13.05
C LEU A 15 15.79 36.33 -11.59
N ILE A 16 16.26 37.21 -10.69
CA ILE A 16 16.29 36.93 -9.25
C ILE A 16 14.87 36.76 -8.71
N VAL A 17 13.94 37.64 -9.09
CA VAL A 17 12.53 37.53 -8.68
C VAL A 17 11.89 36.23 -9.20
N ILE A 18 12.10 35.90 -10.47
CA ILE A 18 11.60 34.64 -11.05
C ILE A 18 12.22 33.43 -10.35
N ALA A 19 13.52 33.44 -10.08
CA ALA A 19 14.19 32.35 -9.37
C ALA A 19 13.64 32.20 -7.94
N GLY A 20 13.44 33.30 -7.22
CA GLY A 20 12.83 33.29 -5.88
C GLY A 20 11.40 32.75 -5.90
N LEU A 21 10.60 33.15 -6.88
CA LEU A 21 9.25 32.62 -7.09
C LEU A 21 9.29 31.12 -7.40
N MET A 22 10.14 30.68 -8.31
CA MET A 22 10.29 29.26 -8.67
C MET A 22 10.69 28.40 -7.47
N ILE A 23 11.67 28.85 -6.67
CA ILE A 23 12.08 28.16 -5.44
C ILE A 23 10.90 28.06 -4.46
N SER A 24 10.15 29.14 -4.27
CA SER A 24 8.98 29.16 -3.41
C SER A 24 7.88 28.19 -3.89
N GLN A 25 7.61 28.15 -5.20
CA GLN A 25 6.64 27.22 -5.77
C GLN A 25 7.08 25.76 -5.62
N VAL A 26 8.34 25.45 -5.91
CA VAL A 26 8.88 24.08 -5.76
C VAL A 26 8.86 23.65 -4.29
N ALA A 27 9.25 24.52 -3.36
CA ALA A 27 9.20 24.23 -1.94
C ALA A 27 7.76 23.98 -1.46
N THR A 28 6.82 24.83 -1.89
CA THR A 28 5.39 24.66 -1.55
C THR A 28 4.85 23.34 -2.09
N LEU A 29 5.12 23.03 -3.36
CA LEU A 29 4.70 21.77 -3.98
C LEU A 29 5.29 20.56 -3.23
N TYR A 30 6.57 20.63 -2.88
CA TYR A 30 7.26 19.57 -2.16
C TYR A 30 6.63 19.31 -0.78
N ILE A 31 6.33 20.37 -0.02
CA ILE A 31 5.68 20.26 1.29
C ILE A 31 4.30 19.62 1.14
N VAL A 32 3.46 20.13 0.22
CA VAL A 32 2.12 19.58 0.01
C VAL A 32 2.17 18.12 -0.46
N ALA A 33 3.12 17.76 -1.33
CA ALA A 33 3.30 16.39 -1.76
C ALA A 33 3.72 15.46 -0.61
N ARG A 34 4.62 15.93 0.26
CA ARG A 34 5.07 15.18 1.44
C ARG A 34 3.94 14.99 2.45
N ASP A 35 3.16 16.03 2.73
CA ASP A 35 2.03 15.98 3.65
C ASP A 35 0.94 15.04 3.13
N ARG A 36 0.66 15.06 1.82
CA ARG A 36 -0.27 14.10 1.21
C ARG A 36 0.21 12.67 1.31
N ALA A 37 1.49 12.41 1.05
CA ALA A 37 2.05 11.06 1.20
C ALA A 37 1.93 10.56 2.65
N ALA A 38 2.19 11.41 3.64
CA ALA A 38 2.02 11.06 5.05
C ALA A 38 0.55 10.81 5.42
N ALA A 39 -0.37 11.65 4.95
CA ALA A 39 -1.81 11.51 5.21
C ALA A 39 -2.38 10.24 4.55
N ASN A 40 -2.00 9.95 3.31
CA ASN A 40 -2.39 8.72 2.62
C ASN A 40 -1.86 7.49 3.35
N GLY A 41 -0.61 7.54 3.85
CA GLY A 41 -0.03 6.47 4.62
C GLY A 41 -0.89 6.06 5.83
N ILE A 42 -1.47 7.01 6.56
CA ILE A 42 -2.36 6.70 7.69
C ILE A 42 -3.64 5.98 7.22
N VAL A 43 -4.21 6.40 6.09
CA VAL A 43 -5.40 5.75 5.51
C VAL A 43 -5.08 4.31 5.10
N ASP A 44 -3.92 4.07 4.52
CA ASP A 44 -3.51 2.71 4.12
C ASP A 44 -3.27 1.81 5.34
N LEU A 45 -2.67 2.33 6.44
CA LEU A 45 -2.55 1.59 7.71
C LEU A 45 -3.93 1.27 8.31
N TYR A 46 -4.87 2.21 8.24
CA TYR A 46 -6.24 1.99 8.69
C TYR A 46 -6.96 0.92 7.86
N ARG A 47 -6.82 0.94 6.53
CA ARG A 47 -7.39 -0.09 5.65
C ARG A 47 -6.83 -1.47 5.93
N LEU A 48 -5.51 -1.59 6.14
CA LEU A 48 -4.89 -2.85 6.54
C LEU A 48 -5.49 -3.37 7.86
N ASN A 49 -5.63 -2.50 8.86
CA ASN A 49 -6.25 -2.85 10.15
C ASN A 49 -7.72 -3.31 10.01
N ASP A 50 -8.51 -2.62 9.19
CA ASP A 50 -9.92 -2.98 8.98
C ASP A 50 -10.05 -4.32 8.26
N ARG A 51 -9.27 -4.53 7.19
CA ARG A 51 -9.23 -5.81 6.48
C ARG A 51 -8.72 -6.95 7.36
N ALA A 52 -7.69 -6.71 8.18
CA ALA A 52 -7.21 -7.67 9.16
C ALA A 52 -8.34 -8.09 10.11
N TYR A 53 -9.10 -7.11 10.62
CA TYR A 53 -10.23 -7.37 11.48
C TYR A 53 -11.30 -8.22 10.79
N SER A 54 -11.71 -7.87 9.56
CA SER A 54 -12.71 -8.63 8.81
C SER A 54 -12.27 -10.06 8.52
N LEU A 55 -11.02 -10.26 8.09
CA LEU A 55 -10.50 -11.60 7.77
C LEU A 55 -10.39 -12.47 9.02
N VAL A 56 -9.85 -11.94 10.11
CA VAL A 56 -9.76 -12.67 11.38
C VAL A 56 -11.15 -12.94 11.93
N GLN A 57 -12.08 -11.98 11.85
CA GLN A 57 -13.45 -12.18 12.28
C GLN A 57 -14.16 -13.29 11.48
N LEU A 58 -13.89 -13.39 10.18
CA LEU A 58 -14.45 -14.45 9.34
C LEU A 58 -13.88 -15.84 9.71
N MET A 59 -12.64 -15.89 10.17
CA MET A 59 -11.84 -17.10 10.28
C MET A 59 -11.66 -17.63 11.70
N HIS A 60 -11.99 -16.86 12.75
CA HIS A 60 -11.62 -17.23 14.13
C HIS A 60 -12.30 -18.48 14.67
N ASP A 61 -13.53 -18.76 14.25
CA ASP A 61 -14.28 -19.96 14.67
C ASP A 61 -14.05 -21.16 13.74
N ALA A 62 -13.33 -20.96 12.63
CA ALA A 62 -13.06 -22.00 11.65
C ALA A 62 -11.87 -22.88 12.09
N THR A 63 -11.99 -24.18 11.79
CA THR A 63 -10.90 -25.13 11.95
C THR A 63 -9.68 -24.73 11.10
N PRO A 64 -8.47 -25.21 11.45
CA PRO A 64 -7.25 -24.92 10.68
C PRO A 64 -7.37 -25.29 9.19
N GLU A 65 -8.10 -26.34 8.87
CA GLU A 65 -8.37 -26.82 7.51
C GLU A 65 -9.39 -25.94 6.80
N GLU A 66 -10.47 -25.56 7.47
CA GLU A 66 -11.47 -24.64 6.92
C GLU A 66 -10.86 -23.27 6.63
N ARG A 67 -10.00 -22.74 7.51
CA ARG A 67 -9.27 -21.49 7.26
C ARG A 67 -8.44 -21.54 5.99
N LYS A 68 -7.73 -22.65 5.75
CA LYS A 68 -6.97 -22.88 4.52
C LYS A 68 -7.91 -22.90 3.30
N ALA A 69 -9.03 -23.62 3.38
CA ALA A 69 -10.01 -23.66 2.29
C ALA A 69 -10.63 -22.29 2.00
N THR A 70 -11.02 -21.53 3.04
CA THR A 70 -11.54 -20.16 2.91
C THR A 70 -10.50 -19.24 2.28
N ALA A 71 -9.24 -19.29 2.73
CA ALA A 71 -8.17 -18.48 2.16
C ALA A 71 -7.95 -18.79 0.67
N SER A 72 -7.91 -20.07 0.29
CA SER A 72 -7.81 -20.48 -1.11
C SER A 72 -9.01 -20.04 -1.95
N GLY A 73 -10.22 -20.04 -1.39
CA GLY A 73 -11.43 -19.58 -2.09
C GLY A 73 -11.51 -18.06 -2.27
N LEU A 74 -10.88 -17.29 -1.38
CA LEU A 74 -10.82 -15.82 -1.44
C LEU A 74 -9.62 -15.30 -2.25
N PHE A 75 -8.64 -16.15 -2.55
CA PHE A 75 -7.44 -15.78 -3.31
C PHE A 75 -7.80 -15.31 -4.72
N ASN A 76 -7.28 -14.14 -5.11
CA ASN A 76 -7.28 -13.67 -6.50
C ASN A 76 -5.98 -12.91 -6.82
N SER A 77 -5.74 -12.60 -8.10
CA SER A 77 -4.51 -11.95 -8.57
C SER A 77 -4.24 -10.58 -7.95
N THR A 78 -5.28 -9.88 -7.50
CA THR A 78 -5.17 -8.54 -6.88
C THR A 78 -5.04 -8.64 -5.36
N TYR A 79 -5.66 -9.65 -4.75
CA TYR A 79 -5.73 -9.87 -3.31
C TYR A 79 -5.24 -11.27 -2.98
N ALA A 80 -3.91 -11.42 -2.94
CA ALA A 80 -3.30 -12.66 -2.50
C ALA A 80 -3.65 -12.90 -1.02
N LEU A 81 -4.32 -14.01 -0.71
CA LEU A 81 -4.64 -14.41 0.66
C LEU A 81 -4.17 -15.84 0.86
N THR A 82 -3.36 -16.09 1.88
CA THR A 82 -2.83 -17.42 2.15
C THR A 82 -2.85 -17.74 3.64
N VAL A 83 -2.99 -19.02 3.96
CA VAL A 83 -2.81 -19.55 5.31
C VAL A 83 -1.71 -20.60 5.27
N SER A 84 -0.67 -20.41 6.09
CA SER A 84 0.54 -21.25 6.10
C SER A 84 1.08 -21.44 7.51
N ASP A 85 2.03 -22.35 7.69
CA ASP A 85 2.67 -22.59 8.99
C ASP A 85 3.82 -21.61 9.27
N THR A 86 4.14 -20.75 8.30
CA THR A 86 5.18 -19.72 8.39
C THR A 86 4.63 -18.35 7.97
N PRO A 87 5.15 -17.25 8.54
CA PRO A 87 4.76 -15.92 8.12
C PRO A 87 5.40 -15.55 6.77
N ALA A 88 4.66 -14.82 5.95
CA ALA A 88 5.21 -14.14 4.77
C ALA A 88 6.15 -12.98 5.17
N VAL A 89 5.87 -12.32 6.30
CA VAL A 89 6.76 -11.34 6.92
C VAL A 89 7.65 -12.05 7.96
N THR A 90 8.85 -12.43 7.52
CA THR A 90 9.77 -13.25 8.34
C THR A 90 10.46 -12.46 9.45
N SER A 91 10.68 -11.16 9.26
CA SER A 91 11.23 -10.27 10.29
C SER A 91 10.26 -10.16 11.47
N SER A 92 10.77 -10.28 12.69
CA SER A 92 10.02 -9.99 13.92
C SER A 92 10.22 -8.54 14.40
N ILE A 93 10.94 -7.73 13.62
CA ILE A 93 11.18 -6.32 13.90
C ILE A 93 10.55 -5.53 12.74
N ALA A 94 9.65 -4.62 13.09
CA ALA A 94 9.03 -3.71 12.14
C ALA A 94 10.08 -2.82 11.44
N GLY A 95 9.80 -2.46 10.19
CA GLY A 95 10.71 -1.63 9.41
C GLY A 95 10.76 -0.16 9.83
N ASP A 96 9.71 0.33 10.48
CA ASP A 96 9.59 1.70 11.00
C ASP A 96 8.65 1.76 12.22
N ASP A 97 8.65 2.89 12.93
CA ASP A 97 7.85 3.08 14.16
C ASP A 97 6.35 2.97 13.91
N GLN A 98 5.85 3.42 12.75
CA GLN A 98 4.41 3.38 12.45
C GLN A 98 3.93 1.94 12.21
N LEU A 99 4.76 1.12 11.56
CA LEU A 99 4.48 -0.30 11.40
C LEU A 99 4.54 -1.03 12.74
N ALA A 100 5.49 -0.67 13.61
CA ALA A 100 5.55 -1.23 14.97
C ALA A 100 4.28 -0.91 15.78
N GLU A 101 3.82 0.35 15.74
CA GLU A 101 2.56 0.74 16.38
C GLU A 101 1.35 -0.02 15.80
N LEU A 102 1.34 -0.22 14.47
CA LEU A 102 0.27 -0.99 13.84
C LEU A 102 0.29 -2.46 14.26
N GLU A 103 1.46 -3.10 14.35
CA GLU A 103 1.60 -4.46 14.86
C GLU A 103 1.02 -4.59 16.29
N ASP A 104 1.35 -3.66 17.18
CA ASP A 104 0.82 -3.61 18.55
C ASP A 104 -0.71 -3.44 18.56
N ILE A 105 -1.25 -2.54 17.74
CA ILE A 105 -2.70 -2.33 17.59
C ILE A 105 -3.38 -3.60 17.09
N LEU A 106 -2.81 -4.27 16.09
CA LEU A 106 -3.35 -5.51 15.51
C LEU A 106 -3.39 -6.61 16.57
N VAL A 107 -2.29 -6.86 17.28
CA VAL A 107 -2.24 -7.86 18.35
C VAL A 107 -3.25 -7.50 19.45
N GLY A 108 -3.23 -6.26 19.93
CA GLY A 108 -4.12 -5.81 21.01
C GLY A 108 -5.60 -5.99 20.65
N ARG A 109 -6.00 -5.56 19.46
CA ARG A 109 -7.40 -5.60 19.00
C ARG A 109 -7.86 -7.01 18.63
N LEU A 110 -6.99 -7.83 18.05
CA LEU A 110 -7.34 -9.15 17.49
C LEU A 110 -7.06 -10.30 18.46
N SER A 111 -6.41 -10.02 19.60
CA SER A 111 -6.19 -10.99 20.69
C SER A 111 -7.46 -11.73 21.12
N LYS A 112 -8.60 -11.04 21.14
CA LYS A 112 -9.92 -11.62 21.44
C LYS A 112 -10.36 -12.73 20.47
N PHE A 113 -9.77 -12.78 19.28
CA PHE A 113 -9.99 -13.81 18.26
C PHE A 113 -8.87 -14.86 18.22
N GLY A 114 -7.98 -14.86 19.21
CA GLY A 114 -6.87 -15.81 19.30
C GLY A 114 -5.65 -15.41 18.47
N ILE A 115 -5.52 -14.16 18.02
CA ILE A 115 -4.28 -13.67 17.41
C ILE A 115 -3.22 -13.45 18.49
N THR A 116 -2.02 -13.97 18.24
CA THR A 116 -0.89 -13.99 19.20
C THR A 116 0.33 -13.21 18.73
N ASP A 117 0.46 -12.98 17.43
CA ASP A 117 1.56 -12.25 16.80
C ASP A 117 1.03 -11.57 15.53
N ALA A 118 1.53 -10.38 15.22
CA ALA A 118 1.21 -9.64 14.00
C ALA A 118 2.51 -9.02 13.48
N ARG A 119 2.73 -9.13 12.17
CA ARG A 119 3.92 -8.61 11.50
C ARG A 119 3.52 -7.90 10.24
N VAL A 120 4.05 -6.71 10.00
CA VAL A 120 3.71 -5.88 8.86
C VAL A 120 4.99 -5.37 8.18
N ARG A 121 5.00 -5.43 6.84
CA ARG A 121 6.12 -4.95 6.03
C ARG A 121 5.60 -4.14 4.85
N ARG A 122 6.31 -3.06 4.49
CA ARG A 122 6.16 -2.40 3.19
C ARG A 122 6.95 -3.17 2.15
N ASP A 123 6.27 -3.65 1.14
CA ASP A 123 6.84 -4.25 -0.06
C ASP A 123 6.79 -3.21 -1.19
N PRO A 124 7.93 -2.83 -1.78
CA PRO A 124 7.93 -1.94 -2.92
C PRO A 124 7.26 -2.63 -4.11
N ALA A 125 6.68 -1.83 -5.01
CA ALA A 125 6.17 -2.28 -6.29
C ALA A 125 7.23 -3.15 -7.01
N THR A 126 6.97 -4.45 -7.11
CA THR A 126 7.79 -5.32 -7.94
C THR A 126 7.49 -4.98 -9.39
N GLN A 127 8.47 -4.46 -10.13
CA GLN A 127 8.40 -4.36 -11.60
C GLN A 127 8.49 -5.76 -12.23
N GLU A 128 7.60 -6.68 -11.87
CA GLU A 128 7.41 -7.86 -12.72
C GLU A 128 6.64 -7.40 -13.96
N SER A 129 7.42 -7.26 -15.03
CA SER A 129 6.97 -6.98 -16.38
C SER A 129 6.24 -8.20 -16.91
N ASP A 130 5.01 -8.42 -16.45
CA ASP A 130 4.04 -9.23 -17.18
C ASP A 130 2.76 -8.43 -17.24
N VAL A 131 2.73 -7.50 -18.21
CA VAL A 131 1.48 -6.95 -18.70
C VAL A 131 0.71 -8.16 -19.23
N PRO A 132 -0.42 -8.56 -18.63
CA PRO A 132 -1.28 -9.53 -19.27
C PRO A 132 -1.68 -8.89 -20.60
N ASP A 133 -1.31 -9.56 -21.68
CA ASP A 133 -1.62 -9.20 -23.05
C ASP A 133 -3.03 -8.61 -23.13
N GLY A 134 -3.13 -7.45 -23.77
CA GLY A 134 -4.26 -6.54 -23.66
C GLY A 134 -5.58 -7.29 -23.75
N GLN A 135 -6.29 -7.40 -22.63
CA GLN A 135 -7.71 -7.70 -22.67
C GLN A 135 -8.34 -6.56 -23.45
N ALA A 136 -8.73 -6.85 -24.69
CA ALA A 136 -9.49 -5.94 -25.52
C ALA A 136 -10.68 -5.46 -24.70
N VAL A 137 -10.57 -4.23 -24.17
CA VAL A 137 -11.63 -3.60 -23.38
C VAL A 137 -12.87 -3.61 -24.28
N ASN A 138 -13.81 -4.49 -23.94
CA ASN A 138 -15.02 -4.64 -24.71
C ASN A 138 -15.73 -3.27 -24.72
N LYS A 139 -16.11 -2.79 -25.91
CA LYS A 139 -16.71 -1.45 -26.08
C LYS A 139 -18.04 -1.28 -25.34
N ASP A 140 -18.60 -2.37 -24.81
CA ASP A 140 -19.85 -2.39 -24.05
C ASP A 140 -19.66 -2.18 -22.53
N VAL A 141 -18.44 -1.94 -22.06
CA VAL A 141 -18.11 -1.74 -20.64
C VAL A 141 -18.43 -0.30 -20.19
N GLY A 142 -19.24 -0.17 -19.12
CA GLY A 142 -19.61 1.11 -18.54
C GLY A 142 -18.41 1.91 -18.00
N GLN A 143 -18.55 3.23 -17.82
CA GLN A 143 -17.44 4.08 -17.38
C GLN A 143 -16.88 3.66 -16.01
N VAL A 144 -17.75 3.36 -15.05
CA VAL A 144 -17.35 2.92 -13.71
C VAL A 144 -16.56 1.61 -13.77
N GLU A 145 -17.00 0.66 -14.60
CA GLU A 145 -16.30 -0.62 -14.73
C GLU A 145 -14.92 -0.44 -15.38
N ARG A 146 -14.80 0.45 -16.38
CA ARG A 146 -13.49 0.85 -16.91
C ARG A 146 -12.59 1.47 -15.85
N ASP A 147 -13.11 2.39 -15.04
CA ASP A 147 -12.34 3.04 -13.98
C ASP A 147 -11.87 2.03 -12.91
N LEU A 148 -12.72 1.06 -12.55
CA LEU A 148 -12.38 -0.02 -11.62
C LEU A 148 -11.33 -0.99 -12.20
N LEU A 149 -11.41 -1.31 -13.50
CA LEU A 149 -10.43 -2.13 -14.18
C LEU A 149 -9.05 -1.46 -14.22
N VAL A 150 -9.01 -0.16 -14.52
CA VAL A 150 -7.78 0.64 -14.49
C VAL A 150 -7.20 0.66 -13.08
N LEU A 151 -8.03 0.95 -12.08
CA LEU A 151 -7.61 1.00 -10.69
C LEU A 151 -7.08 -0.35 -10.19
N GLY A 152 -7.70 -1.46 -10.59
CA GLY A 152 -7.23 -2.81 -10.27
C GLY A 152 -5.87 -3.14 -10.87
N ALA A 153 -5.59 -2.66 -12.08
CA ALA A 153 -4.28 -2.80 -12.72
C ALA A 153 -3.21 -1.95 -12.00
N ASP A 154 -3.55 -0.72 -11.62
CA ASP A 154 -2.66 0.16 -10.87
C ASP A 154 -2.30 -0.44 -9.49
N PHE A 155 -3.26 -1.03 -8.79
CA PHE A 155 -3.02 -1.73 -7.51
C PHE A 155 -2.16 -2.99 -7.64
N ALA A 156 -2.19 -3.67 -8.78
CA ALA A 156 -1.32 -4.81 -9.01
C ALA A 156 0.17 -4.38 -9.02
N GLN A 157 0.44 -3.17 -9.51
CA GLN A 157 1.75 -2.56 -9.68
C GLN A 157 2.16 -1.57 -8.58
N SER A 158 1.31 -1.31 -7.58
CA SER A 158 1.63 -0.37 -6.50
C SER A 158 2.47 -1.01 -5.40
N ASP A 159 3.07 -0.16 -4.56
CA ASP A 159 3.64 -0.58 -3.29
C ASP A 159 2.55 -1.26 -2.43
N LYS A 160 2.94 -2.21 -1.58
CA LYS A 160 2.01 -3.02 -0.79
C LYS A 160 2.40 -3.02 0.68
N LEU A 161 1.41 -3.12 1.56
CA LEU A 161 1.58 -3.48 2.95
C LEU A 161 1.24 -4.95 3.12
N THR A 162 2.24 -5.80 3.36
CA THR A 162 2.01 -7.22 3.65
C THR A 162 1.89 -7.42 5.15
N ALA A 163 0.78 -8.03 5.56
CA ALA A 163 0.55 -8.44 6.93
C ALA A 163 0.63 -9.97 7.07
N SER A 164 1.18 -10.41 8.20
CA SER A 164 1.21 -11.79 8.66
C SER A 164 0.66 -11.84 10.08
N LEU A 165 -0.46 -12.53 10.28
CA LEU A 165 -1.14 -12.64 11.58
C LEU A 165 -1.12 -14.09 12.05
N ARG A 166 -0.70 -14.33 13.30
CA ARG A 166 -0.59 -15.67 13.86
C ARG A 166 -1.76 -16.00 14.76
N PHE A 167 -2.52 -17.03 14.40
CA PHE A 167 -3.50 -17.64 15.28
C PHE A 167 -2.83 -18.46 16.40
N SER A 168 -3.54 -18.68 17.50
CA SER A 168 -3.05 -19.40 18.69
C SER A 168 -2.66 -20.85 18.42
N ASP A 169 -3.19 -21.45 17.36
CA ASP A 169 -2.84 -22.78 16.87
C ASP A 169 -1.53 -22.81 16.06
N GLY A 170 -0.90 -21.66 15.84
CA GLY A 170 0.34 -21.52 15.11
C GLY A 170 0.20 -21.24 13.61
N GLN A 171 -1.02 -21.25 13.06
CA GLN A 171 -1.22 -20.88 11.65
C GLN A 171 -1.05 -19.38 11.43
N TRP A 172 -0.46 -19.04 10.29
CA TRP A 172 -0.25 -17.68 9.83
C TRP A 172 -1.19 -17.34 8.68
N LEU A 173 -1.98 -16.28 8.85
CA LEU A 173 -2.74 -15.64 7.80
C LEU A 173 -1.87 -14.55 7.16
N ASN A 174 -1.65 -14.63 5.85
CA ASN A 174 -0.83 -13.67 5.12
C ASN A 174 -1.61 -13.03 3.98
N PHE A 175 -1.52 -11.70 3.88
CA PHE A 175 -2.14 -10.94 2.81
C PHE A 175 -1.43 -9.61 2.57
N PRO A 176 -1.31 -9.16 1.30
CA PRO A 176 -0.93 -7.81 0.97
C PRO A 176 -2.15 -6.90 0.83
N GLU A 177 -2.01 -5.66 1.25
CA GLU A 177 -2.92 -4.55 0.99
C GLU A 177 -2.21 -3.55 0.06
N PRO A 178 -2.77 -3.25 -1.13
CA PRO A 178 -2.16 -2.27 -2.02
C PRO A 178 -2.22 -0.87 -1.40
N ILE A 179 -1.10 -0.15 -1.48
CA ILE A 179 -1.02 1.27 -1.11
C ILE A 179 -1.66 2.08 -2.23
N THR A 180 -2.42 3.09 -1.84
CA THR A 180 -3.06 4.00 -2.81
C THR A 180 -1.98 4.76 -3.59
N PRO A 181 -1.97 4.71 -4.94
CA PRO A 181 -1.00 5.44 -5.75
C PRO A 181 -1.12 6.97 -5.64
#